data_AF-A0A950PPA6-F1
#
_entry.id   AF-A0A950PPA6-F1
#
_cell.length_a   1.000
_cell.length_b   1.000
_cell.length_c   1.000
_cell.angle_alpha   90.00
_cell.angle_beta   90.00
_cell.angle_gamma   90.00
#
_symmetry.space_group_name_H-M   'P 1'
#
loop_
_entity.id
_entity.type
_entity.pdbx_description
1 polymer ?
#
loop_
_entity_poly.entity_id
_entity_poly.type
_entity_poly.pdbx_seq_one_letter_code
_entity_poly.pdbx_strand_id
1 'polypeptide(L)'
;MPKKRKKPRKPASRSCIRKVPTPSAAPSSPDGAWADGPTDADYVDGRQEFFDTYPTVPDAVRAAERGEVVEWTGDIDGSLMRHTVKLTSDGPVVEQAIYVGNDLECMVESAWLQSEDRSSTETAILAALGDIHELLRPRLEERVREVRPEYWARILTPFAERSADRIPCFGWRATYSTAGLTDWDDCWDIAAWNMSASFSMLDPVDPMERDEVAARLQSHGVLLIVCEGCGEAITNRHPAWESVWVTPCLEEGPLCPSPTRTPEPYGPNDECGHPHHPQRTRNPT
;
A
#
# COMPACT_ATOMS: atom_id res chain seq x y z
N MET A 1 -28.48 25.77 34.30
CA MET A 1 -28.48 25.35 32.89
C MET A 1 -27.35 24.34 32.66
N PRO A 2 -27.61 23.11 32.18
CA PRO A 2 -26.58 22.09 32.06
C PRO A 2 -25.72 22.32 30.81
N LYS A 3 -24.39 22.28 30.97
CA LYS A 3 -23.42 22.43 29.88
C LYS A 3 -23.50 21.22 28.93
N LYS A 4 -23.78 21.46 27.65
CA LYS A 4 -23.70 20.45 26.59
C LYS A 4 -22.26 19.91 26.49
N ARG A 5 -22.07 18.63 26.82
CA ARG A 5 -20.84 17.87 26.53
C ARG A 5 -20.65 17.79 25.01
N LYS A 6 -19.54 18.29 24.48
CA LYS A 6 -19.11 18.02 23.09
C LYS A 6 -18.72 16.54 23.02
N LYS A 7 -19.34 15.79 22.09
CA LYS A 7 -18.89 14.43 21.74
C LYS A 7 -17.52 14.52 21.07
N PRO A 8 -16.57 13.62 21.36
CA PRO A 8 -15.35 13.51 20.57
C PRO A 8 -15.73 13.06 19.15
N ARG A 9 -15.27 13.80 18.14
CA ARG A 9 -15.27 13.33 16.75
C ARG A 9 -14.23 12.20 16.68
N LYS A 10 -14.66 11.02 16.25
CA LYS A 10 -13.73 9.97 15.82
C LYS A 10 -12.99 10.47 14.56
N PRO A 11 -11.69 10.20 14.41
CA PRO A 11 -11.02 10.41 13.12
C PRO A 11 -11.69 9.50 12.08
N ALA A 12 -11.97 10.06 10.91
CA ALA A 12 -12.43 9.30 9.76
C ALA A 12 -11.22 8.53 9.22
N SER A 13 -11.26 7.21 9.32
CA SER A 13 -10.39 6.35 8.51
C SER A 13 -10.87 6.51 7.06
N ARG A 14 -10.08 7.18 6.23
CA ARG A 14 -10.27 7.27 4.78
C ARG A 14 -9.13 6.49 4.14
N SER A 15 -9.45 5.30 3.63
CA SER A 15 -8.53 4.50 2.81
C SER A 15 -8.42 5.16 1.44
N CYS A 16 -7.19 5.50 1.03
CA CYS A 16 -6.91 6.09 -0.28
C CYS A 16 -6.80 4.99 -1.33
N ILE A 17 -7.93 4.44 -1.77
CA ILE A 17 -7.96 3.34 -2.74
C ILE A 17 -7.62 3.87 -4.14
N ARG A 18 -6.37 3.63 -4.58
CA ARG A 18 -5.96 3.84 -5.97
C ARG A 18 -6.29 2.60 -6.79
N LYS A 19 -6.93 2.79 -7.96
CA LYS A 19 -7.27 1.68 -8.86
C LYS A 19 -6.01 1.05 -9.45
N VAL A 20 -5.84 -0.26 -9.25
CA VAL A 20 -4.92 -1.09 -10.05
C VAL A 20 -5.44 -1.12 -11.50
N PRO A 21 -4.57 -1.16 -12.53
CA PRO A 21 -5.03 -1.20 -13.91
C PRO A 21 -5.84 -2.48 -14.17
N THR A 22 -7.14 -2.32 -14.43
CA THR A 22 -7.93 -3.33 -15.13
C THR A 22 -7.51 -3.33 -16.60
N PRO A 23 -7.37 -4.47 -17.30
CA PRO A 23 -7.16 -4.47 -18.74
C PRO A 23 -8.38 -3.84 -19.43
N SER A 24 -8.26 -2.60 -19.90
CA SER A 24 -9.37 -1.82 -20.47
C SER A 24 -9.64 -2.20 -21.92
N ALA A 25 -10.89 -2.55 -22.22
CA ALA A 25 -11.49 -2.24 -23.51
C ALA A 25 -12.09 -0.83 -23.45
N ALA A 26 -11.51 0.12 -24.20
CA ALA A 26 -12.05 1.48 -24.36
C ALA A 26 -13.06 1.54 -25.54
N PRO A 27 -13.99 2.53 -25.57
CA PRO A 27 -13.62 3.86 -26.04
C PRO A 27 -14.21 5.08 -25.30
N SER A 28 -13.38 6.15 -25.27
CA SER A 28 -13.57 7.62 -25.16
C SER A 28 -14.89 8.27 -24.74
N SER A 29 -14.77 9.28 -23.85
CA SER A 29 -15.34 10.63 -24.07
C SER A 29 -14.55 11.72 -23.31
N PRO A 30 -14.44 12.96 -23.83
CA PRO A 30 -13.72 14.08 -23.21
C PRO A 30 -14.68 14.98 -22.43
N ASP A 31 -14.28 15.39 -21.22
CA ASP A 31 -14.39 16.76 -20.72
C ASP A 31 -13.99 16.81 -19.25
N GLY A 32 -13.22 17.84 -18.91
CA GLY A 32 -12.65 18.05 -17.59
C GLY A 32 -13.73 18.27 -16.53
N ALA A 33 -13.87 17.28 -15.67
CA ALA A 33 -14.33 17.44 -14.30
C ALA A 33 -13.56 16.38 -13.51
N TRP A 34 -12.72 16.82 -12.57
CA TRP A 34 -12.18 15.93 -11.54
C TRP A 34 -13.38 15.53 -10.68
N ALA A 35 -14.09 14.51 -11.15
CA ALA A 35 -15.19 13.90 -10.44
C ALA A 35 -14.62 13.39 -9.13
N ASP A 36 -15.31 13.74 -8.04
CA ASP A 36 -15.09 13.23 -6.71
C ASP A 36 -14.63 11.77 -6.77
N GLY A 37 -13.47 11.49 -6.19
CA GLY A 37 -13.03 10.12 -6.00
C GLY A 37 -14.15 9.30 -5.35
N PRO A 38 -14.27 8.00 -5.67
CA PRO A 38 -15.33 7.17 -5.13
C PRO A 38 -15.38 7.34 -3.61
N THR A 39 -16.54 7.79 -3.11
CA THR A 39 -16.78 7.89 -1.67
C THR A 39 -16.73 6.50 -1.05
N ASP A 40 -16.46 6.38 0.25
CA ASP A 40 -16.49 5.11 1.04
C ASP A 40 -17.77 4.24 0.81
N ALA A 41 -18.80 4.78 0.15
CA ALA A 41 -20.01 4.06 -0.27
C ALA A 41 -19.83 3.13 -1.49
N ASP A 42 -18.71 3.22 -2.24
CA ASP A 42 -18.45 2.39 -3.43
C ASP A 42 -17.51 1.20 -3.15
N TYR A 43 -17.03 1.05 -1.91
CA TYR A 43 -16.25 -0.11 -1.51
C TYR A 43 -17.18 -1.27 -1.14
N VAL A 44 -17.72 -1.92 -2.17
CA VAL A 44 -18.28 -3.27 -2.01
C VAL A 44 -17.09 -4.21 -1.96
N ASP A 45 -16.88 -4.90 -0.84
CA ASP A 45 -15.98 -6.05 -0.81
C ASP A 45 -16.52 -7.09 -1.80
N GLY A 46 -16.09 -6.98 -3.07
CA GLY A 46 -16.52 -7.81 -4.20
C GLY A 46 -16.11 -9.27 -4.03
N ARG A 47 -15.52 -9.61 -2.89
CA ARG A 47 -15.12 -10.95 -2.50
C ARG A 47 -16.30 -11.91 -2.52
N GLN A 48 -17.44 -11.52 -1.96
CA GLN A 48 -18.61 -12.41 -1.96
C GLN A 48 -19.13 -12.63 -3.39
N GLU A 49 -19.23 -11.57 -4.21
CA GLU A 49 -19.65 -11.70 -5.61
C GLU A 49 -18.67 -12.55 -6.44
N PHE A 50 -17.36 -12.39 -6.19
CA PHE A 50 -16.32 -13.20 -6.82
C PHE A 50 -16.46 -14.67 -6.44
N PHE A 51 -16.67 -15.01 -5.17
CA PHE A 51 -16.88 -16.38 -4.74
C PHE A 51 -18.24 -16.96 -5.13
N ASP A 52 -19.27 -16.13 -5.28
CA ASP A 52 -20.55 -16.56 -5.84
C ASP A 52 -20.41 -16.89 -7.34
N THR A 53 -19.57 -16.14 -8.07
CA THR A 53 -19.30 -16.34 -9.49
C THR A 53 -18.33 -17.50 -9.76
N TYR A 54 -17.30 -17.64 -8.93
CA TYR A 54 -16.28 -18.68 -9.00
C TYR A 54 -16.16 -19.42 -7.65
N PRO A 55 -17.09 -20.33 -7.33
CA PRO A 55 -17.14 -20.97 -6.02
C PRO A 55 -15.91 -21.81 -5.69
N THR A 56 -15.20 -22.31 -6.70
CA THR A 56 -14.01 -23.14 -6.53
C THR A 56 -12.87 -22.69 -7.44
N VAL A 57 -11.63 -23.02 -7.07
CA VAL A 57 -10.46 -22.75 -7.94
C VAL A 57 -10.61 -23.43 -9.31
N PRO A 58 -11.09 -24.69 -9.44
CA PRO A 58 -11.38 -25.27 -10.75
C PRO A 58 -12.42 -24.51 -11.59
N ASP A 59 -13.44 -23.89 -10.98
CA ASP A 59 -14.40 -23.04 -11.72
C ASP A 59 -13.71 -21.80 -12.30
N ALA A 60 -12.89 -21.17 -11.48
CA ALA A 60 -12.07 -20.01 -11.83
C ALA A 60 -11.10 -20.32 -12.98
N VAL A 61 -10.42 -21.47 -12.91
CA VAL A 61 -9.52 -21.94 -13.98
C VAL A 61 -10.29 -22.18 -15.28
N ARG A 62 -11.44 -22.86 -15.23
CA ARG A 62 -12.28 -23.06 -16.43
C ARG A 62 -12.74 -21.75 -17.05
N ALA A 63 -13.02 -20.73 -16.24
CA ALA A 63 -13.37 -19.41 -16.74
C ALA A 63 -12.18 -18.72 -17.41
N ALA A 64 -11.00 -18.75 -16.77
CA ALA A 64 -9.77 -18.23 -17.37
C ALA A 64 -9.43 -18.94 -18.70
N GLU A 65 -9.61 -20.25 -18.79
CA GLU A 65 -9.42 -21.04 -20.03
C GLU A 65 -10.37 -20.64 -21.16
N ARG A 66 -11.54 -20.09 -20.84
CA ARG A 66 -12.48 -19.50 -21.83
C ARG A 66 -12.09 -18.07 -22.23
N GLY A 67 -11.02 -17.51 -21.67
CA GLY A 67 -10.57 -16.16 -21.92
C GLY A 67 -11.21 -15.11 -21.02
N GLU A 68 -11.92 -15.51 -19.96
CA GLU A 68 -12.46 -14.58 -18.96
C GLU A 68 -11.33 -14.06 -18.06
N VAL A 69 -11.41 -12.79 -17.67
CA VAL A 69 -10.51 -12.23 -16.65
C VAL A 69 -11.06 -12.63 -15.29
N VAL A 70 -10.33 -13.50 -14.59
CA VAL A 70 -10.72 -13.99 -13.26
C VAL A 70 -9.84 -13.33 -12.23
N GLU A 71 -10.36 -12.24 -11.67
CA GLU A 71 -9.65 -11.38 -10.73
C GLU A 71 -10.60 -10.84 -9.66
N TRP A 72 -10.12 -10.81 -8.42
CA TRP A 72 -10.72 -10.06 -7.33
C TRP A 72 -9.68 -9.17 -6.69
N THR A 73 -10.11 -7.95 -6.33
CA THR A 73 -9.30 -7.00 -5.58
C THR A 73 -10.03 -6.68 -4.27
N GLY A 74 -9.31 -6.70 -3.16
CA GLY A 74 -9.78 -6.33 -1.83
C GLY A 74 -8.80 -5.41 -1.11
N ASP A 75 -9.15 -4.99 0.09
CA ASP A 75 -8.44 -4.08 0.99
C ASP A 75 -8.50 -4.70 2.37
N ILE A 76 -7.35 -4.78 3.01
CA ILE A 76 -7.20 -5.25 4.37
C ILE A 76 -6.36 -4.22 5.12
N ASP A 77 -7.00 -3.52 6.05
CA ASP A 77 -6.38 -2.50 6.88
C ASP A 77 -5.59 -1.46 6.07
N GLY A 78 -6.16 -1.02 4.94
CA GLY A 78 -5.60 0.02 4.07
C GLY A 78 -4.56 -0.49 3.08
N SER A 79 -4.38 -1.81 2.98
CA SER A 79 -3.50 -2.41 1.97
C SER A 79 -4.29 -3.19 0.95
N LEU A 80 -4.14 -2.80 -0.31
CA LEU A 80 -4.80 -3.44 -1.42
C LEU A 80 -4.23 -4.86 -1.65
N MET A 81 -5.09 -5.80 -1.98
CA MET A 81 -4.74 -7.16 -2.37
C MET A 81 -5.45 -7.53 -3.65
N ARG A 82 -4.81 -8.37 -4.48
CA ARG A 82 -5.36 -8.88 -5.73
C ARG A 82 -5.15 -10.38 -5.82
N HIS A 83 -6.20 -11.11 -6.12
CA HIS A 83 -6.14 -12.53 -6.49
C HIS A 83 -6.51 -12.66 -7.96
N THR A 84 -5.64 -13.26 -8.75
CA THR A 84 -5.86 -13.42 -10.20
C THR A 84 -5.50 -14.84 -10.62
N VAL A 85 -6.36 -15.49 -11.42
CA VAL A 85 -5.99 -16.74 -12.10
C VAL A 85 -5.21 -16.40 -13.37
N LYS A 86 -4.01 -16.95 -13.52
CA LYS A 86 -3.15 -16.77 -14.70
C LYS A 86 -2.90 -18.11 -15.38
N LEU A 87 -3.08 -18.14 -16.70
CA LEU A 87 -2.67 -19.28 -17.52
C LEU A 87 -1.21 -19.09 -17.92
N THR A 88 -0.33 -19.98 -17.45
CA THR A 88 1.10 -19.95 -17.76
C THR A 88 1.49 -21.15 -18.61
N SER A 89 2.74 -21.19 -19.12
CA SER A 89 3.27 -22.35 -19.85
C SER A 89 3.33 -23.62 -19.00
N ASP A 90 3.49 -23.47 -17.70
CA ASP A 90 3.67 -24.58 -16.75
C ASP A 90 2.34 -25.04 -16.13
N GLY A 91 1.24 -24.38 -16.51
CA GLY A 91 -0.11 -24.64 -16.04
C GLY A 91 -0.80 -23.40 -15.47
N PRO A 92 -2.09 -23.52 -15.10
CA PRO A 92 -2.79 -22.47 -14.40
C PRO A 92 -2.22 -22.24 -12.99
N VAL A 93 -2.14 -20.97 -12.60
CA VAL A 93 -1.74 -20.54 -11.25
C VAL A 93 -2.72 -19.52 -10.70
N VAL A 94 -2.88 -19.48 -9.38
CA VAL A 94 -3.43 -18.32 -8.69
C VAL A 94 -2.27 -17.43 -8.28
N GLU A 95 -2.27 -16.17 -8.70
CA GLU A 95 -1.38 -15.14 -8.16
C GLU A 95 -2.12 -14.39 -7.05
N GLN A 96 -1.48 -14.28 -5.89
CA GLN A 96 -1.86 -13.36 -4.82
C GLN A 96 -0.85 -12.23 -4.82
N ALA A 97 -1.29 -11.01 -5.03
CA ALA A 97 -0.49 -9.79 -4.94
C ALA A 97 -0.99 -8.94 -3.76
N ILE A 98 -0.06 -8.48 -2.93
CA ILE A 98 -0.29 -7.64 -1.76
C ILE A 98 0.48 -6.36 -2.00
N TYR A 99 -0.22 -5.25 -2.19
CA TYR A 99 0.40 -3.97 -2.42
C TYR A 99 0.87 -3.36 -1.10
N VAL A 100 1.95 -2.59 -1.16
CA VAL A 100 2.33 -1.75 -0.02
C VAL A 100 1.20 -0.77 0.25
N GLY A 101 0.86 -0.57 1.52
CA GLY A 101 -0.14 0.40 1.96
C GLY A 101 0.41 1.25 3.10
N ASN A 102 -0.40 2.22 3.55
CA ASN A 102 -0.12 3.06 4.72
C ASN A 102 1.27 3.75 4.64
N ASP A 103 1.98 3.84 5.76
CA ASP A 103 3.29 4.51 5.87
C ASP A 103 4.33 3.99 4.84
N LEU A 104 4.30 2.69 4.53
CA LEU A 104 5.26 2.12 3.58
C LEU A 104 4.97 2.60 2.15
N GLU A 105 3.70 2.69 1.76
CA GLU A 105 3.30 3.29 0.49
C GLU A 105 3.77 4.75 0.41
N CYS A 106 3.54 5.53 1.46
CA CYS A 106 3.99 6.92 1.57
C CYS A 106 5.50 7.08 1.34
N MET A 107 6.28 6.20 1.95
CA MET A 107 7.74 6.20 1.80
C MET A 107 8.16 5.83 0.38
N VAL A 108 7.56 4.79 -0.18
CA VAL A 108 7.88 4.31 -1.52
C VAL A 108 7.49 5.33 -2.59
N GLU A 109 6.32 5.97 -2.48
CA GLU A 109 5.88 7.01 -3.41
C GLU A 109 6.72 8.28 -3.30
N SER A 110 7.02 8.73 -2.08
CA SER A 110 7.96 9.86 -1.85
C SER A 110 9.33 9.53 -2.45
N ALA A 111 9.76 8.29 -2.21
CA ALA A 111 10.89 7.58 -2.80
C ALA A 111 11.02 7.84 -4.31
N TRP A 112 9.99 7.33 -4.97
CA TRP A 112 9.83 7.37 -6.40
C TRP A 112 9.86 8.81 -6.88
N LEU A 113 8.94 9.65 -6.40
CA LEU A 113 8.76 11.04 -6.84
C LEU A 113 10.05 11.86 -6.69
N GLN A 114 10.79 11.66 -5.61
CA GLN A 114 12.04 12.38 -5.36
C GLN A 114 13.15 12.02 -6.37
N SER A 115 13.18 10.79 -6.87
CA SER A 115 14.29 10.29 -7.68
C SER A 115 14.29 10.78 -9.13
N GLU A 116 15.50 10.96 -9.69
CA GLU A 116 15.72 11.19 -11.12
C GLU A 116 15.99 9.88 -11.87
N ASP A 117 16.67 8.93 -11.24
CA ASP A 117 16.92 7.60 -11.78
C ASP A 117 15.86 6.61 -11.30
N ARG A 118 14.78 6.52 -12.08
CA ARG A 118 13.64 5.65 -11.79
C ARG A 118 14.00 4.16 -11.81
N SER A 119 14.93 3.74 -12.66
CA SER A 119 15.32 2.33 -12.76
C SER A 119 16.10 1.89 -11.52
N SER A 120 17.06 2.72 -11.08
CA SER A 120 17.82 2.44 -9.86
C SER A 120 16.91 2.49 -8.63
N THR A 121 15.98 3.44 -8.56
CA THR A 121 15.04 3.54 -7.44
C THR A 121 14.08 2.37 -7.39
N GLU A 122 13.55 1.91 -8.51
CA GLU A 122 12.73 0.68 -8.56
C GLU A 122 13.51 -0.50 -7.99
N THR A 123 14.75 -0.71 -8.45
CA THR A 123 15.61 -1.80 -7.99
C THR A 123 15.89 -1.73 -6.48
N ALA A 124 16.20 -0.53 -5.97
CA ALA A 124 16.44 -0.30 -4.55
C ALA A 124 15.19 -0.56 -3.69
N ILE A 125 14.02 -0.11 -4.14
CA ILE A 125 12.75 -0.36 -3.45
C ILE A 125 12.46 -1.86 -3.40
N LEU A 126 12.59 -2.57 -4.53
CA LEU A 126 12.32 -4.01 -4.58
C LEU A 126 13.27 -4.81 -3.68
N ALA A 127 14.55 -4.42 -3.61
CA ALA A 127 15.51 -5.02 -2.69
C ALA A 127 15.09 -4.79 -1.23
N ALA A 128 14.73 -3.55 -0.87
CA ALA A 128 14.28 -3.22 0.48
C ALA A 128 13.01 -3.96 0.89
N LEU A 129 12.04 -4.11 -0.02
CA LEU A 129 10.84 -4.91 0.22
C LEU A 129 11.17 -6.40 0.42
N GLY A 130 12.21 -6.90 -0.26
CA GLY A 130 12.74 -8.25 -0.03
C GLY A 130 13.26 -8.42 1.40
N ASP A 131 14.13 -7.52 1.84
CA ASP A 131 14.71 -7.54 3.20
C ASP A 131 13.65 -7.37 4.30
N ILE A 132 12.66 -6.50 4.08
CA ILE A 132 11.51 -6.32 4.99
C ILE A 132 10.72 -7.64 5.11
N HIS A 133 10.45 -8.30 3.99
CA HIS A 133 9.75 -9.59 4.00
C HIS A 133 10.58 -10.69 4.68
N GLU A 134 11.89 -10.78 4.44
CA GLU A 134 12.75 -11.75 5.11
C GLU A 134 12.78 -11.57 6.63
N LEU A 135 12.67 -10.33 7.10
CA LEU A 135 12.59 -10.00 8.52
C LEU A 135 11.23 -10.37 9.13
N LEU A 136 10.13 -9.96 8.49
CA LEU A 136 8.80 -10.09 9.09
C LEU A 136 8.20 -11.48 8.94
N ARG A 137 8.41 -12.14 7.79
CA ARG A 137 7.78 -13.43 7.51
C ARG A 137 7.99 -14.45 8.62
N PRO A 138 9.21 -14.69 9.16
CA PRO A 138 9.40 -15.70 10.20
C PRO A 138 8.61 -15.40 11.49
N ARG A 139 8.50 -14.12 11.87
CA ARG A 139 7.76 -13.69 13.06
C ARG A 139 6.26 -13.84 12.86
N LEU A 140 5.74 -13.45 11.69
CA LEU A 140 4.33 -13.63 11.33
C LEU A 140 3.97 -15.12 11.25
N GLU A 141 4.84 -15.93 10.66
CA GLU A 141 4.69 -17.38 10.57
C GLU A 141 4.66 -18.03 11.96
N GLU A 142 5.56 -17.63 12.87
CA GLU A 142 5.55 -18.09 14.26
C GLU A 142 4.24 -17.76 14.98
N ARG A 143 3.71 -16.54 14.81
CA ARG A 143 2.41 -16.14 15.37
C ARG A 143 1.25 -16.97 14.82
N VAL A 144 1.24 -17.26 13.52
CA VAL A 144 0.20 -18.13 12.95
C VAL A 144 0.33 -19.55 13.49
N ARG A 145 1.55 -20.04 13.75
CA ARG A 145 1.78 -21.37 14.33
C ARG A 145 1.26 -21.53 15.75
N GLU A 146 1.08 -20.46 16.51
CA GLU A 146 0.43 -20.51 17.82
C GLU A 146 -1.00 -21.10 17.75
N VAL A 147 -1.68 -20.89 16.61
CA VAL A 147 -3.03 -21.40 16.36
C VAL A 147 -3.09 -22.51 15.30
N ARG A 148 -2.08 -22.59 14.42
CA ARG A 148 -1.97 -23.59 13.34
C ARG A 148 -0.53 -24.17 13.30
N PRO A 149 -0.18 -25.15 14.16
CA PRO A 149 1.21 -25.60 14.33
C PRO A 149 1.93 -26.06 13.05
N GLU A 150 1.19 -26.64 12.11
CA GLU A 150 1.73 -27.14 10.82
C GLU A 150 1.84 -26.04 9.74
N TYR A 151 1.54 -24.78 10.08
CA TYR A 151 1.56 -23.69 9.12
C TYR A 151 2.97 -23.36 8.63
N TRP A 152 3.09 -23.11 7.32
CA TRP A 152 4.31 -22.59 6.69
C TRP A 152 3.95 -21.42 5.77
N ALA A 153 4.64 -20.29 5.97
CA ALA A 153 4.45 -19.11 5.13
C ALA A 153 5.21 -19.26 3.81
N ARG A 154 4.57 -18.83 2.72
CA ARG A 154 5.18 -18.67 1.41
C ARG A 154 6.25 -17.60 1.47
N ILE A 155 7.24 -17.77 0.60
CA ILE A 155 8.19 -16.72 0.29
C ILE A 155 7.52 -15.83 -0.74
N LEU A 156 7.24 -14.59 -0.35
CA LEU A 156 6.72 -13.62 -1.29
C LEU A 156 7.86 -12.97 -2.08
N THR A 157 7.60 -12.69 -3.34
CA THR A 157 8.53 -12.01 -4.23
C THR A 157 8.13 -10.53 -4.35
N PRO A 158 9.03 -9.58 -4.05
CA PRO A 158 8.78 -8.17 -4.32
C PRO A 158 8.49 -7.92 -5.80
N PHE A 159 7.60 -6.97 -6.10
CA PHE A 159 7.31 -6.60 -7.47
C PHE A 159 6.97 -5.12 -7.61
N ALA A 160 7.08 -4.64 -8.86
CA ALA A 160 6.58 -3.35 -9.30
C ALA A 160 5.69 -3.56 -10.53
N GLU A 161 4.52 -2.93 -10.53
CA GLU A 161 3.59 -2.91 -11.66
C GLU A 161 3.34 -1.48 -12.12
N ARG A 162 3.21 -1.28 -13.43
CA ARG A 162 2.90 0.06 -13.95
C ARG A 162 1.50 0.47 -13.52
N SER A 163 1.37 1.68 -13.00
CA SER A 163 0.08 2.34 -12.75
C SER A 163 -0.26 3.34 -13.85
N ALA A 164 -1.54 3.66 -13.99
CA ALA A 164 -2.02 4.75 -14.84
C ALA A 164 -1.41 6.10 -14.43
N ASP A 165 -1.09 6.26 -13.16
CA ASP A 165 -0.70 7.56 -12.59
C ASP A 165 0.82 7.78 -12.54
N ARG A 166 1.58 6.97 -13.30
CA ARG A 166 3.04 7.06 -13.49
C ARG A 166 3.90 6.79 -12.24
N ILE A 167 3.28 6.47 -11.09
CA ILE A 167 3.94 5.89 -9.92
C ILE A 167 3.65 4.38 -9.94
N PRO A 168 4.66 3.50 -10.05
CA PRO A 168 4.42 2.06 -10.01
C PRO A 168 3.74 1.64 -8.71
N CYS A 169 2.86 0.65 -8.80
CA CYS A 169 2.33 -0.04 -7.63
C CYS A 169 3.38 -1.07 -7.19
N PHE A 170 3.88 -0.92 -5.97
CA PHE A 170 4.85 -1.84 -5.38
C PHE A 170 4.15 -2.81 -4.42
N GLY A 171 4.74 -3.97 -4.22
CA GLY A 171 4.17 -4.96 -3.31
C GLY A 171 4.94 -6.26 -3.29
N TRP A 172 4.28 -7.29 -2.76
CA TRP A 172 4.75 -8.66 -2.71
C TRP A 172 3.76 -9.59 -3.39
N ARG A 173 4.24 -10.62 -4.08
CA ARG A 173 3.39 -11.61 -4.70
C ARG A 173 3.78 -13.04 -4.36
N ALA A 174 2.79 -13.91 -4.34
CA ALA A 174 2.96 -15.36 -4.31
C ALA A 174 2.19 -15.98 -5.49
N THR A 175 2.66 -17.14 -5.96
CA THR A 175 1.99 -17.93 -6.98
C THR A 175 1.72 -19.33 -6.45
N TYR A 176 0.50 -19.81 -6.69
CA TYR A 176 0.02 -21.12 -6.26
C TYR A 176 -0.34 -21.92 -7.51
N SER A 177 0.33 -23.06 -7.72
CA SER A 177 -0.12 -24.01 -8.73
C SER A 177 -1.54 -24.44 -8.41
N THR A 178 -2.44 -24.43 -9.40
CA THR A 178 -3.82 -24.89 -9.18
C THR A 178 -3.93 -26.40 -9.13
N ALA A 179 -2.84 -27.14 -9.36
CA ALA A 179 -2.81 -28.58 -9.29
C ALA A 179 -3.15 -29.06 -7.86
N GLY A 180 -4.34 -29.63 -7.69
CA GLY A 180 -4.81 -30.15 -6.40
C GLY A 180 -5.50 -29.12 -5.51
N LEU A 181 -5.64 -27.85 -5.94
CA LEU A 181 -6.44 -26.87 -5.21
C LEU A 181 -7.93 -27.12 -5.46
N THR A 182 -8.71 -27.14 -4.38
CA THR A 182 -10.17 -27.34 -4.46
C THR A 182 -10.92 -26.11 -3.96
N ASP A 183 -10.34 -25.40 -2.99
CA ASP A 183 -10.94 -24.24 -2.36
C ASP A 183 -9.99 -23.03 -2.46
N TRP A 184 -10.54 -21.83 -2.34
CA TRP A 184 -9.77 -20.59 -2.30
C TRP A 184 -8.96 -20.45 -1.02
N ASP A 185 -9.38 -21.10 0.06
CA ASP A 185 -8.59 -21.18 1.31
C ASP A 185 -7.23 -21.86 1.07
N ASP A 186 -7.08 -22.71 0.04
CA ASP A 186 -5.83 -23.38 -0.29
C ASP A 186 -4.76 -22.42 -0.88
N CYS A 187 -5.19 -21.29 -1.43
CA CYS A 187 -4.31 -20.24 -1.95
C CYS A 187 -4.20 -19.02 -1.02
N TRP A 188 -4.60 -19.18 0.24
CA TRP A 188 -4.58 -18.12 1.23
C TRP A 188 -3.41 -18.27 2.20
N ASP A 189 -2.47 -17.32 2.14
CA ASP A 189 -1.36 -17.24 3.08
C ASP A 189 -1.61 -16.15 4.14
N ILE A 190 -1.93 -16.57 5.36
CA ILE A 190 -2.26 -15.67 6.47
C ILE A 190 -1.07 -14.78 6.85
N ALA A 191 0.16 -15.30 6.80
CA ALA A 191 1.35 -14.51 7.09
C ALA A 191 1.56 -13.44 6.02
N ALA A 192 1.34 -13.77 4.74
CA ALA A 192 1.35 -12.81 3.65
C ALA A 192 0.29 -11.73 3.84
N TRP A 193 -0.90 -12.11 4.31
CA TRP A 193 -1.95 -11.14 4.62
C TRP A 193 -1.57 -10.21 5.77
N ASN A 194 -0.95 -10.78 6.81
CA ASN A 194 -0.51 -10.00 7.95
C ASN A 194 0.72 -9.11 7.65
N MET A 195 1.47 -9.37 6.58
CA MET A 195 2.59 -8.51 6.17
C MET A 195 2.14 -7.08 5.93
N SER A 196 0.98 -6.88 5.31
CA SER A 196 0.46 -5.55 5.03
C SER A 196 -0.09 -4.88 6.30
N ALA A 197 -0.70 -5.68 7.18
CA ALA A 197 -1.16 -5.24 8.49
C ALA A 197 0.00 -4.84 9.42
N SER A 198 1.24 -5.32 9.22
CA SER A 198 2.41 -4.86 9.99
C SER A 198 2.70 -3.36 9.86
N PHE A 199 2.13 -2.70 8.85
CA PHE A 199 2.23 -1.26 8.60
C PHE A 199 0.91 -0.51 8.85
N SER A 200 -0.11 -1.17 9.40
CA SER A 200 -1.40 -0.55 9.72
C SER A 200 -1.27 0.51 10.82
N MET A 201 -1.95 1.64 10.64
CA MET A 201 -2.00 2.71 11.65
C MET A 201 -2.93 2.38 12.84
N LEU A 202 -3.83 1.41 12.70
CA LEU A 202 -4.89 1.16 13.68
C LEU A 202 -4.61 -0.03 14.60
N ASP A 203 -4.18 -1.15 14.04
CA ASP A 203 -3.93 -2.39 14.80
C ASP A 203 -2.83 -3.22 14.12
N PRO A 204 -1.56 -2.78 14.20
CA PRO A 204 -0.52 -3.43 13.43
C PRO A 204 -0.21 -4.83 13.96
N VAL A 205 -0.18 -5.80 13.06
CA VAL A 205 0.26 -7.16 13.38
C VAL A 205 1.77 -7.20 13.30
N ASP A 206 2.41 -7.24 14.47
CA ASP A 206 3.88 -7.30 14.59
C ASP A 206 4.56 -6.06 13.99
N PRO A 207 4.31 -4.87 14.58
CA PRO A 207 4.66 -3.60 13.98
C PRO A 207 6.16 -3.48 13.71
N MET A 208 6.49 -2.96 12.53
CA MET A 208 7.76 -2.29 12.31
C MET A 208 7.59 -0.81 12.59
N GLU A 209 8.47 -0.26 13.41
CA GLU A 209 8.49 1.18 13.64
C GLU A 209 8.84 1.92 12.35
N ARG A 210 8.18 3.05 12.10
CA ARG A 210 8.37 3.88 10.91
C ARG A 210 9.84 4.19 10.61
N ASP A 211 10.60 4.54 11.66
CA ASP A 211 12.02 4.85 11.55
C ASP A 211 12.85 3.62 11.12
N GLU A 212 12.44 2.42 11.54
CA GLU A 212 13.10 1.17 11.11
C GLU A 212 12.87 0.91 9.62
N VAL A 213 11.64 1.11 9.14
CA VAL A 213 11.29 0.98 7.72
C VAL A 213 12.06 2.00 6.88
N ALA A 214 12.09 3.25 7.32
CA ALA A 214 12.83 4.32 6.65
C ALA A 214 14.33 4.01 6.56
N ALA A 215 14.93 3.56 7.67
CA ALA A 215 16.35 3.20 7.72
C ALA A 215 16.67 2.03 6.76
N ARG A 216 15.79 1.04 6.65
CA ARG A 216 15.95 -0.09 5.71
C ARG A 216 15.87 0.37 4.26
N LEU A 217 14.86 1.16 3.89
CA LEU A 217 14.77 1.74 2.55
C LEU A 217 16.06 2.50 2.20
N GLN A 218 16.52 3.35 3.12
CA GLN A 218 17.76 4.12 2.94
C GLN A 218 19.01 3.23 2.83
N SER A 219 19.09 2.10 3.55
CA SER A 219 20.23 1.18 3.44
C SER A 219 20.35 0.50 2.06
N HIS A 220 19.25 0.42 1.30
CA HIS A 220 19.27 -0.03 -0.10
C HIS A 220 19.48 1.10 -1.11
N GLY A 221 19.74 2.33 -0.65
CA GLY A 221 19.95 3.49 -1.52
C GLY A 221 18.66 4.15 -2.01
N VAL A 222 17.52 3.89 -1.37
CA VAL A 222 16.28 4.64 -1.64
C VAL A 222 16.44 6.08 -1.12
N LEU A 223 16.20 7.08 -1.99
CA LEU A 223 16.30 8.50 -1.65
C LEU A 223 15.10 8.98 -0.82
N LEU A 224 14.96 8.46 0.39
CA LEU A 224 13.84 8.81 1.26
C LEU A 224 14.13 10.08 2.06
N ILE A 225 13.30 11.11 1.86
CA ILE A 225 13.30 12.33 2.66
C ILE A 225 12.16 12.25 3.68
N VAL A 226 12.47 12.51 4.94
CA VAL A 226 11.50 12.52 6.04
C VAL A 226 11.37 13.90 6.65
N CYS A 227 10.20 14.21 7.20
CA CYS A 227 9.91 15.48 7.85
C CYS A 227 10.58 15.56 9.24
N GLU A 228 11.24 16.68 9.54
CA GLU A 228 11.87 16.93 10.85
C GLU A 228 10.86 17.01 11.99
N GLY A 229 9.64 17.45 11.68
CA GLY A 229 8.54 17.55 12.65
C GLY A 229 7.90 16.21 12.98
N CYS A 230 7.13 15.67 12.03
CA CYS A 230 6.31 14.48 12.21
C CYS A 230 6.97 13.15 11.80
N GLY A 231 8.16 13.16 11.20
CA GLY A 231 8.81 11.94 10.70
C GLY A 231 8.18 11.34 9.43
N GLU A 232 7.10 11.93 8.90
CA GLU A 232 6.46 11.47 7.66
C GLU A 232 7.41 11.53 6.46
N ALA A 233 7.26 10.58 5.54
CA ALA A 233 7.93 10.65 4.25
C ALA A 233 7.36 11.79 3.41
N ILE A 234 8.24 12.62 2.86
CA ILE A 234 7.85 13.81 2.11
C ILE A 234 8.58 13.92 0.78
N THR A 235 7.94 14.60 -0.16
CA THR A 235 8.55 14.98 -1.45
C THR A 235 8.17 16.40 -1.82
N ASN A 236 9.04 17.09 -2.55
CA ASN A 236 8.74 18.38 -3.18
C ASN A 236 8.52 18.27 -4.70
N ARG A 237 8.41 17.04 -5.21
CA ARG A 237 8.24 16.73 -6.63
C ARG A 237 6.85 16.16 -6.94
N HIS A 238 5.89 16.37 -6.04
CA HIS A 238 4.52 15.96 -6.28
C HIS A 238 3.89 16.78 -7.42
N PRO A 239 3.23 16.17 -8.43
CA PRO A 239 2.70 16.90 -9.59
C PRO A 239 1.67 17.99 -9.27
N ALA A 240 0.89 17.82 -8.20
CA ALA A 240 -0.10 18.81 -7.76
C ALA A 240 0.46 19.91 -6.84
N TRP A 241 1.66 19.70 -6.26
CA TRP A 241 2.27 20.58 -5.27
C TRP A 241 3.77 20.74 -5.54
N GLU A 242 4.08 21.24 -6.75
CA GLU A 242 5.47 21.41 -7.17
C GLU A 242 6.21 22.37 -6.24
N SER A 243 7.43 21.97 -5.83
CA SER A 243 8.29 22.72 -4.91
C SER A 243 7.75 22.91 -3.47
N VAL A 244 6.62 22.28 -3.13
CA VAL A 244 6.07 22.26 -1.77
C VAL A 244 6.29 20.87 -1.17
N TRP A 245 6.83 20.80 0.05
CA TRP A 245 7.00 19.53 0.75
C TRP A 245 5.64 18.99 1.19
N VAL A 246 5.29 17.81 0.69
CA VAL A 246 4.01 17.13 0.95
C VAL A 246 4.24 15.64 1.21
N THR A 247 3.32 15.02 1.93
CA THR A 247 3.19 13.56 2.03
C THR A 247 2.26 13.07 0.90
N PRO A 248 2.72 12.27 -0.08
CA PRO A 248 1.98 12.03 -1.33
C PRO A 248 0.75 11.11 -1.20
N CYS A 249 0.78 10.20 -0.22
CA CYS A 249 -0.20 9.13 0.01
C CYS A 249 -1.35 9.52 0.96
N LEU A 250 -1.18 10.61 1.74
CA LEU A 250 -2.17 11.05 2.73
C LEU A 250 -2.83 12.31 2.17
N GLU A 251 -4.17 12.34 2.15
CA GLU A 251 -4.96 13.57 1.89
C GLU A 251 -4.62 14.72 2.88
N GLU A 252 -3.70 14.50 3.81
CA GLU A 252 -3.13 15.47 4.75
C GLU A 252 -2.44 16.65 4.06
N GLY A 253 -2.05 16.50 2.79
CA GLY A 253 -1.57 17.62 1.98
C GLY A 253 -0.24 18.19 2.50
N PRO A 254 -0.03 19.52 2.47
CA PRO A 254 1.26 20.12 2.80
C PRO A 254 1.50 20.34 4.31
N LEU A 255 0.56 19.94 5.17
CA LEU A 255 0.55 20.34 6.57
C LEU A 255 1.09 19.24 7.50
N CYS A 256 2.18 19.55 8.18
CA CYS A 256 2.77 18.79 9.26
C CYS A 256 1.91 18.88 10.55
N PRO A 257 1.51 17.73 11.12
CA PRO A 257 0.72 17.68 12.35
C PRO A 257 1.54 17.96 13.63
N SER A 258 2.87 17.84 13.55
CA SER A 258 3.78 17.92 14.70
C SER A 258 5.01 18.80 14.38
N PRO A 259 4.87 20.12 14.31
CA PRO A 259 5.96 21.02 13.96
C PRO A 259 7.07 21.04 15.03
N THR A 260 8.34 20.87 14.63
CA THR A 260 9.52 21.03 15.50
C THR A 260 10.01 22.48 15.60
N ARG A 261 9.61 23.34 14.67
CA ARG A 261 9.89 24.79 14.73
C ARG A 261 8.73 25.50 15.41
N THR A 262 9.05 26.33 16.41
CA THR A 262 8.11 27.34 16.92
C THR A 262 7.58 28.15 15.75
N PRO A 263 6.26 28.45 15.70
CA PRO A 263 5.69 29.23 14.62
C PRO A 263 6.49 30.53 14.48
N GLU A 264 7.06 30.78 13.30
CA GLU A 264 7.23 32.17 12.90
C GLU A 264 5.81 32.78 12.91
N PRO A 265 5.62 33.99 13.46
CA PRO A 265 4.30 34.58 13.64
C PRO A 265 3.71 34.93 12.25
N TYR A 266 3.10 33.94 11.60
CA TYR A 266 2.37 34.13 10.36
C TYR A 266 0.95 34.59 10.67
N GLY A 267 0.81 35.87 11.03
CA GLY A 267 -0.47 36.58 11.05
C GLY A 267 -1.57 35.98 11.96
N PRO A 268 -2.74 36.61 12.03
CA PRO A 268 -3.76 36.33 13.04
C PRO A 268 -4.60 35.04 12.81
N ASN A 269 -4.15 34.09 11.99
CA ASN A 269 -4.89 32.86 11.69
C ASN A 269 -4.04 31.61 11.96
N ASP A 270 -3.94 31.22 13.24
CA ASP A 270 -3.35 29.94 13.70
C ASP A 270 -4.11 28.68 13.20
N GLU A 271 -5.03 28.83 12.24
CA GLU A 271 -5.83 27.75 11.64
C GLU A 271 -5.18 27.14 10.39
N CYS A 272 -4.06 27.69 9.90
CA CYS A 272 -3.46 27.29 8.60
C CYS A 272 -2.47 26.11 8.65
N GLY A 273 -2.23 25.50 9.81
CA GLY A 273 -1.27 24.39 9.97
C GLY A 273 0.19 24.79 9.70
N HIS A 274 1.12 23.85 9.87
CA HIS A 274 2.56 24.09 9.68
C HIS A 274 3.08 23.32 8.46
N PRO A 275 3.89 23.90 7.57
CA PRO A 275 4.41 23.16 6.43
C PRO A 275 5.37 22.04 6.87
N HIS A 276 5.47 20.98 6.06
CA HIS A 276 6.54 20.01 6.24
C HIS A 276 7.93 20.65 6.02
N HIS A 277 8.90 20.18 6.79
CA HIS A 277 10.29 20.59 6.68
C HIS A 277 11.17 19.35 6.57
N PRO A 278 12.01 19.22 5.52
CA PRO A 278 12.89 18.07 5.40
C PRO A 278 13.89 18.05 6.56
N GLN A 279 14.10 16.86 7.13
CA GLN A 279 15.21 16.64 8.05
C GLN A 279 16.50 17.09 7.38
N ARG A 280 17.28 17.90 8.09
CA ARG A 280 18.62 18.27 7.65
C ARG A 280 19.42 16.98 7.59
N THR A 281 19.82 16.56 6.38
CA THR A 281 20.80 15.50 6.22
C THR A 281 22.02 15.89 7.04
N ARG A 282 22.24 15.22 8.18
CA ARG A 282 23.53 15.31 8.86
C ARG A 282 24.53 14.74 7.86
N ASN A 283 25.42 15.59 7.34
CA ASN A 283 26.53 15.09 6.54
C ASN A 283 27.19 13.97 7.35
N PRO A 284 27.33 12.75 6.79
CA PRO A 284 28.09 11.71 7.45
C PRO A 284 29.53 12.25 7.61
N THR A 285 29.94 12.43 8.86
CA THR A 285 31.33 12.72 9.24
C THR A 285 32.19 11.49 9.09
#